data_AF-A0A538TSG2-F1
#
_entry.id   AF-A0A538TSG2-F1
#
_cell.length_a   1.000
_cell.length_b   1.000
_cell.length_c   1.000
_cell.angle_alpha   90.00
_cell.angle_beta   90.00
_cell.angle_gamma   90.00
#
_symmetry.space_group_name_H-M   'P 1'
#
loop_
_entity.id
_entity.type
_entity.pdbx_description
1 polymer ?
#
loop_
_entity_poly.entity_id
_entity_poly.type
_entity_poly.pdbx_seq_one_letter_code
_entity_poly.pdbx_strand_id
1 'polypeptide(L)'
;MPTSSRSKNANPSIRLSLTRPFLSIDLAAAKPGMFQTSITADDISRRAIPPELARLVSVTEVRDPRSVNLAIEPKATRSLKVRARVVGRPASGYVVSGEPDVEPDSVRVMGPAKLLKEIDTLYTVAVDITGERERIQRLVALALPANVANLETRRCVVTIRLDKAEPDSSSGRARSR
;
A
#
# COMPACT_ATOMS: atom_id res chain seq x y z
N MET A 1 69.78 -10.13 -24.68
CA MET A 1 69.45 -9.83 -23.27
C MET A 1 68.71 -8.49 -23.23
N PRO A 2 67.37 -8.45 -23.20
CA PRO A 2 66.61 -7.21 -23.10
C PRO A 2 66.42 -6.78 -21.64
N THR A 3 66.53 -5.48 -21.40
CA THR A 3 66.34 -4.78 -20.13
C THR A 3 64.86 -4.72 -19.74
N SER A 4 64.51 -5.32 -18.61
CA SER A 4 63.24 -5.09 -17.92
C SER A 4 63.46 -4.07 -16.81
N SER A 5 62.92 -2.87 -16.94
CA SER A 5 62.65 -2.03 -15.77
C SER A 5 61.25 -1.45 -15.89
N ARG A 6 60.45 -1.96 -14.96
CA ARG A 6 59.01 -1.88 -14.81
C ARG A 6 58.61 -0.47 -14.38
N SER A 7 57.86 0.22 -15.22
CA SER A 7 57.14 1.45 -14.87
C SER A 7 56.23 1.20 -13.67
N LYS A 8 56.48 1.92 -12.57
CA LYS A 8 55.67 1.94 -11.36
C LYS A 8 55.16 3.37 -11.13
N ASN A 9 54.34 3.88 -12.05
CA ASN A 9 53.51 5.05 -11.76
C ASN A 9 52.20 4.56 -11.14
N ALA A 10 52.24 4.29 -9.83
CA ALA A 10 51.05 4.11 -9.02
C ALA A 10 50.46 5.51 -8.75
N ASN A 11 49.59 5.97 -9.65
CA ASN A 11 48.79 7.15 -9.42
C ASN A 11 47.69 6.76 -8.40
N PRO A 12 47.61 7.32 -7.18
CA PRO A 12 46.57 6.96 -6.24
C PRO A 12 45.25 7.57 -6.73
N SER A 13 44.49 6.81 -7.51
CA SER A 13 43.12 7.16 -7.85
C SER A 13 42.32 7.22 -6.55
N ILE A 14 42.05 8.43 -6.05
CA ILE A 14 41.16 8.65 -4.92
C ILE A 14 39.78 8.15 -5.36
N ARG A 15 39.37 6.98 -4.89
CA ARG A 15 38.00 6.50 -5.07
C ARG A 15 37.11 7.27 -4.11
N LEU A 16 36.55 8.38 -4.59
CA LEU A 16 35.46 9.08 -3.93
C LEU A 16 34.21 8.20 -4.01
N SER A 17 33.92 7.46 -2.95
CA SER A 17 32.62 6.82 -2.79
C SER A 17 31.64 7.87 -2.26
N LEU A 18 30.59 8.17 -3.01
CA LEU A 18 29.49 8.98 -2.48
C LEU A 18 28.66 8.13 -1.52
N THR A 19 28.99 8.21 -0.23
CA THR A 19 28.11 7.71 0.82
C THR A 19 26.93 8.66 0.93
N ARG A 20 25.70 8.16 0.69
CA ARG A 20 24.48 8.91 0.97
C ARG A 20 24.15 8.72 2.45
N PRO A 21 24.36 9.72 3.31
CA PRO A 21 24.07 9.57 4.73
C PRO A 21 22.55 9.50 4.94
N PHE A 22 22.09 8.56 5.76
CA PHE A 22 20.69 8.45 6.15
C PHE A 22 20.51 9.11 7.52
N LEU A 23 19.61 10.11 7.62
CA LEU A 23 19.29 10.77 8.88
C LEU A 23 17.93 10.27 9.40
N SER A 24 17.95 9.54 10.52
CA SER A 24 16.73 9.14 11.21
C SER A 24 16.14 10.31 11.99
N ILE A 25 14.87 10.62 11.74
CA ILE A 25 14.09 11.61 12.50
C ILE A 25 13.30 10.85 13.57
N ASP A 26 13.52 11.21 14.83
CA ASP A 26 12.73 10.68 15.94
C ASP A 26 11.37 11.39 16.00
N LEU A 27 10.30 10.60 15.99
CA LEU A 27 8.91 11.06 16.06
C LEU A 27 8.25 10.70 17.41
N ALA A 28 9.00 10.16 18.38
CA ALA A 28 8.45 9.66 19.64
C ALA A 28 7.71 10.75 20.46
N ALA A 29 8.19 11.99 20.42
CA ALA A 29 7.57 13.13 21.11
C ALA A 29 6.58 13.91 20.23
N ALA A 30 6.37 13.47 18.99
CA ALA A 30 5.62 14.25 18.01
C ALA A 30 4.10 14.08 18.21
N LYS A 31 3.38 15.19 18.23
CA LYS A 31 1.92 15.23 18.42
C LYS A 31 1.21 15.21 17.05
N PRO A 32 -0.06 14.76 17.00
CA PRO A 32 -0.89 14.92 15.81
C PRO A 32 -0.94 16.38 15.35
N GLY A 33 -0.74 16.63 14.06
CA GLY A 33 -0.69 17.96 13.46
C GLY A 33 0.53 18.18 12.58
N MET A 34 0.80 19.45 12.25
CA MET A 34 2.02 19.83 11.54
C MET A 34 3.21 19.76 12.49
N PHE A 35 4.14 18.86 12.20
CA PHE A 35 5.42 18.74 12.88
C PHE A 35 6.52 19.25 11.95
N GLN A 36 7.24 20.27 12.40
CA GLN A 36 8.38 20.80 11.68
C GLN A 36 9.65 20.53 12.48
N THR A 37 10.66 19.98 11.82
CA THR A 37 11.99 19.78 12.41
C THR A 37 13.04 20.40 11.51
N SER A 38 13.98 21.13 12.10
CA SER A 38 15.15 21.67 11.42
C SER A 38 16.28 20.65 11.43
N ILE A 39 16.93 20.46 10.29
CA ILE A 39 18.12 19.62 10.15
C ILE A 39 19.34 20.53 10.31
N THR A 40 20.08 20.36 11.41
CA THR A 40 21.32 21.11 11.67
C THR A 40 22.56 20.30 11.28
N ALA A 41 23.70 20.98 11.12
CA ALA A 41 24.97 20.31 10.83
C ALA A 41 25.40 19.35 11.96
N ASP A 42 25.06 19.67 13.21
CA ASP A 42 25.30 18.80 14.37
C ASP A 42 24.46 17.52 14.28
N ASP A 43 23.19 17.63 13.85
CA ASP A 43 22.32 16.47 13.66
C ASP A 43 22.87 15.48 12.63
N ILE A 44 23.38 16.00 11.51
CA ILE A 44 24.02 15.17 10.47
C ILE A 44 25.29 14.54 11.02
N SER A 45 26.14 15.33 11.69
CA SER A 45 27.43 14.87 12.22
C SER A 45 27.27 13.74 13.23
N ARG A 46 26.23 13.78 14.07
CA ARG A 46 26.00 12.78 15.12
C ARG A 46 25.21 11.57 14.66
N ARG A 47 24.24 11.75 13.75
CA ARG A 47 23.23 10.71 13.45
C ARG A 47 23.31 10.14 12.04
N ALA A 48 23.92 10.86 11.11
CA ALA A 48 23.95 10.47 9.69
C ALA A 48 25.34 10.03 9.21
N ILE A 49 26.40 10.41 9.93
CA ILE A 49 27.78 10.03 9.64
C ILE A 49 28.18 8.80 10.47
N PRO A 50 28.66 7.71 9.84
CA PRO A 50 29.19 6.56 10.56
C PRO A 50 30.37 6.95 11.47
N PRO A 51 30.52 6.29 12.64
CA PRO A 51 31.55 6.64 13.62
C PRO A 51 32.97 6.56 13.05
N GLU A 52 33.23 5.69 12.07
CA GLU A 52 34.53 5.61 11.38
C GLU A 52 34.86 6.85 10.55
N LEU A 53 33.87 7.58 10.04
CA LEU A 53 34.05 8.78 9.22
C LEU A 53 33.96 10.08 10.02
N ALA A 54 33.40 10.04 11.23
CA ALA A 54 33.19 11.22 12.07
C ALA A 54 34.49 11.97 12.45
N ARG A 55 35.65 11.30 12.39
CA ARG A 55 36.97 11.92 12.63
C ARG A 55 37.61 12.52 11.36
N LEU A 56 37.13 12.13 10.18
CA LEU A 56 37.71 12.49 8.89
C LEU A 56 36.88 13.52 8.13
N VAL A 57 35.61 13.68 8.49
CA VAL A 57 34.65 14.54 7.80
C VAL A 57 34.01 15.47 8.81
N SER A 58 34.01 16.77 8.50
CA SER A 58 33.25 17.78 9.23
C SER A 58 32.10 18.30 8.36
N VAL A 59 30.93 18.47 8.97
CA VAL A 59 29.78 19.05 8.30
C VAL A 59 29.83 20.56 8.45
N THR A 60 30.07 21.27 7.34
CA THR A 60 30.15 22.74 7.36
C THR A 60 28.78 23.39 7.27
N GLU A 61 27.92 22.90 6.38
CA GLU A 61 26.59 23.46 6.16
C GLU A 61 25.60 22.40 5.64
N VAL A 62 24.33 22.57 5.99
CA VAL A 62 23.22 21.80 5.41
C VAL A 62 22.61 22.66 4.32
N ARG A 63 22.62 22.19 3.06
CA ARG A 63 22.08 22.97 1.94
C ARG A 63 20.60 22.70 1.72
N ASP A 64 20.23 21.45 1.51
CA ASP A 64 18.86 21.06 1.22
C ASP A 64 18.63 19.60 1.60
N PRO A 65 17.55 19.24 2.32
CA PRO A 65 16.62 20.12 3.02
C PRO A 65 17.15 20.59 4.38
N ARG A 66 16.94 21.86 4.73
CA ARG A 66 17.25 22.42 6.07
C ARG A 66 16.14 22.20 7.10
N SER A 67 14.94 21.88 6.63
CA SER A 67 13.80 21.58 7.47
C SER A 67 12.89 20.60 6.77
N VAL A 68 12.27 19.72 7.54
CA VAL A 68 11.28 18.76 7.06
C VAL A 68 9.96 19.07 7.73
N ASN A 69 8.92 19.20 6.92
CA ASN A 69 7.54 19.37 7.36
C ASN A 69 6.84 18.02 7.25
N LEU A 70 6.34 17.53 8.36
CA LEU A 70 5.64 16.25 8.48
C LEU A 70 4.21 16.53 8.96
N ALA A 71 3.22 16.00 8.24
CA ALA A 71 1.85 15.96 8.74
C ALA A 71 1.67 14.65 9.51
N ILE A 72 1.57 14.75 10.84
CA ILE A 72 1.39 13.59 11.70
C ILE A 72 -0.10 13.41 11.94
N GLU A 73 -0.63 12.30 11.42
CA GLU A 73 -2.02 11.95 11.65
C GLU A 73 -2.15 10.98 12.84
N PRO A 74 -3.19 11.16 13.69
CA PRO A 74 -3.45 10.20 14.74
C PRO A 74 -3.88 8.87 14.11
N LYS A 75 -3.40 7.77 14.67
CA LYS A 75 -3.90 6.44 14.33
C LYS A 75 -5.27 6.25 14.97
N ALA A 76 -6.22 5.77 14.18
CA ALA A 76 -7.52 5.34 14.66
C ALA A 76 -7.75 3.87 14.28
N THR A 77 -8.66 3.23 15.01
CA THR A 77 -9.10 1.87 14.74
C THR A 77 -10.61 1.90 14.53
N ARG A 78 -11.08 1.38 13.39
CA ARG A 78 -12.51 1.34 13.04
C ARG A 78 -12.86 -0.04 12.48
N SER A 79 -14.06 -0.53 12.79
CA SER A 79 -14.62 -1.72 12.12
C SER A 79 -15.36 -1.26 10.86
N LEU A 80 -14.95 -1.78 9.71
CA LEU A 80 -15.52 -1.42 8.40
C LEU A 80 -16.19 -2.64 7.79
N LYS A 81 -17.34 -2.44 7.16
CA LYS A 81 -18.04 -3.50 6.42
C LYS A 81 -17.27 -3.83 5.15
N VAL A 82 -17.25 -5.11 4.78
CA VAL A 82 -16.61 -5.60 3.57
C VAL A 82 -17.67 -5.97 2.54
N ARG A 83 -17.48 -5.55 1.29
CA ARG A 83 -18.32 -5.96 0.16
C ARG A 83 -17.46 -6.58 -0.94
N ALA A 84 -17.98 -7.62 -1.58
CA ALA A 84 -17.32 -8.22 -2.73
C ALA A 84 -17.46 -7.32 -3.95
N ARG A 85 -16.37 -7.13 -4.69
CA ARG A 85 -16.42 -6.53 -6.02
C ARG A 85 -16.51 -7.64 -7.05
N VAL A 86 -17.68 -7.81 -7.67
CA VAL A 86 -17.92 -8.83 -8.70
C VAL A 86 -17.85 -8.19 -10.08
N VAL A 87 -17.14 -8.82 -11.01
CA VAL A 87 -16.98 -8.36 -12.40
C VAL A 87 -17.25 -9.50 -13.38
N GLY A 88 -17.54 -9.17 -14.63
CA GLY A 88 -17.89 -10.15 -15.65
C GLY A 88 -19.38 -10.49 -15.69
N ARG A 89 -19.75 -11.43 -16.56
CA ARG A 89 -21.12 -11.94 -16.68
C ARG A 89 -21.14 -13.46 -16.56
N PRO A 90 -22.04 -14.04 -15.76
CA PRO A 90 -22.18 -15.49 -15.67
C PRO A 90 -22.52 -16.11 -17.03
N ALA A 91 -22.40 -17.43 -17.15
CA ALA A 91 -22.73 -18.13 -18.39
C ALA A 91 -24.17 -17.83 -18.85
N SER A 92 -24.41 -17.95 -20.16
CA SER A 92 -25.75 -17.78 -20.74
C SER A 92 -26.80 -18.64 -20.03
N GLY A 93 -27.90 -18.02 -19.59
CA GLY A 93 -28.96 -18.70 -18.85
C GLY A 93 -28.69 -18.82 -17.35
N TYR A 94 -27.70 -18.12 -16.80
CA TYR A 94 -27.45 -18.01 -15.37
C TYR A 94 -27.44 -16.54 -14.93
N VAL A 95 -27.86 -16.28 -13.69
CA VAL A 95 -27.84 -14.98 -13.02
C VAL A 95 -27.25 -15.13 -11.62
N VAL A 96 -26.63 -14.07 -11.12
CA VAL A 96 -26.19 -14.03 -9.71
C VAL A 96 -27.43 -13.94 -8.83
N SER A 97 -27.55 -14.85 -7.89
CA SER A 97 -28.68 -14.93 -6.96
C SER A 97 -28.32 -14.24 -5.66
N GLY A 98 -28.97 -13.09 -5.40
CA GLY A 98 -28.76 -12.29 -4.19
C GLY A 98 -27.44 -11.51 -4.17
N GLU A 99 -27.13 -10.97 -2.99
CA GLU A 99 -25.85 -10.31 -2.74
C GLU A 99 -24.74 -11.34 -2.45
N PRO A 100 -23.50 -11.13 -2.91
CA PRO A 100 -22.37 -11.97 -2.53
C PRO A 100 -22.14 -11.99 -1.02
N ASP A 101 -22.07 -13.20 -0.45
CA ASP A 101 -21.71 -13.40 0.95
C ASP A 101 -20.19 -13.21 1.12
N VAL A 102 -19.79 -12.40 2.10
CA VAL A 102 -18.38 -12.17 2.44
C VAL A 102 -18.15 -12.50 3.91
N GLU A 103 -17.19 -13.39 4.17
CA GLU A 103 -16.84 -13.80 5.52
C GLU A 103 -15.35 -13.53 5.80
N PRO A 104 -15.02 -12.70 6.82
CA PRO A 104 -15.93 -11.93 7.68
C PRO A 104 -16.60 -10.75 6.96
N ASP A 105 -17.82 -10.39 7.37
CA ASP A 105 -18.61 -9.28 6.82
C ASP A 105 -18.11 -7.90 7.27
N SER A 106 -17.30 -7.89 8.32
CA SER A 106 -16.70 -6.71 8.94
C SER A 106 -15.29 -7.02 9.39
N VAL A 107 -14.39 -6.06 9.18
CA VAL A 107 -12.98 -6.19 9.55
C VAL A 107 -12.55 -4.97 10.35
N ARG A 108 -11.82 -5.21 11.44
CA ARG A 108 -11.18 -4.16 12.22
C ARG A 108 -9.93 -3.68 11.49
N VAL A 109 -9.85 -2.37 11.25
CA VAL A 109 -8.78 -1.72 10.49
C VAL A 109 -8.15 -0.61 11.30
N MET A 110 -6.82 -0.53 11.29
CA MET A 110 -6.06 0.56 11.89
C MET A 110 -5.28 1.34 10.82
N GLY A 111 -5.41 2.67 10.88
CA GLY A 111 -4.82 3.59 9.90
C GLY A 111 -4.98 5.06 10.31
N PRO A 112 -4.63 6.00 9.41
CA PRO A 112 -4.79 7.43 9.64
C PRO A 112 -6.27 7.77 9.89
N ALA A 113 -6.56 8.53 10.95
CA ALA A 113 -7.93 8.80 11.36
C ALA A 113 -8.75 9.53 10.28
N LYS A 114 -8.12 10.38 9.46
CA LYS A 114 -8.79 11.09 8.38
C LYS A 114 -9.22 10.12 7.27
N LEU A 115 -8.31 9.28 6.83
CA LEU A 115 -8.57 8.26 5.81
C LEU A 115 -9.64 7.25 6.27
N LEU A 116 -9.61 6.81 7.53
CA LEU A 116 -10.64 5.92 8.07
C LEU A 116 -12.02 6.58 8.24
N LYS A 117 -12.09 7.91 8.30
CA LYS A 117 -13.38 8.64 8.31
C LYS A 117 -13.99 8.73 6.92
N GLU A 118 -13.17 8.80 5.88
CA GLU A 118 -13.61 8.88 4.48
C GLU A 118 -14.05 7.52 3.91
N ILE A 119 -13.69 6.41 4.56
CA ILE A 119 -14.03 5.05 4.13
C ILE A 119 -15.16 4.50 4.98
N ASP A 120 -16.28 4.19 4.34
CA ASP A 120 -17.41 3.50 4.99
C ASP A 120 -17.49 2.01 4.65
N THR A 121 -16.95 1.60 3.51
CA THR A 121 -16.99 0.20 3.04
C THR A 121 -15.68 -0.17 2.38
N LEU A 122 -15.15 -1.33 2.73
CA LEU A 122 -14.02 -1.94 2.07
C LEU A 122 -14.48 -2.88 0.98
N TYR A 123 -13.77 -2.86 -0.15
CA TYR A 123 -14.05 -3.76 -1.25
C TYR A 123 -12.98 -4.85 -1.33
N THR A 124 -13.35 -6.03 -1.82
CA THR A 124 -12.38 -7.04 -2.23
C THR A 124 -11.73 -6.66 -3.56
N VAL A 125 -10.62 -7.32 -3.89
CA VAL A 125 -10.17 -7.42 -5.29
C VAL A 125 -11.31 -7.99 -6.14
N ALA A 126 -11.39 -7.54 -7.40
CA ALA A 126 -12.42 -7.96 -8.33
C ALA A 126 -12.43 -9.48 -8.51
N VAL A 127 -13.60 -10.09 -8.33
CA VAL A 127 -13.86 -11.52 -8.57
C VAL A 127 -14.55 -11.64 -9.92
N ASP A 128 -13.86 -12.24 -10.88
CA ASP A 128 -14.42 -12.52 -12.20
C ASP A 128 -15.31 -13.77 -12.16
N ILE A 129 -16.55 -13.62 -12.61
CA ILE A 129 -17.55 -14.69 -12.71
C ILE A 129 -17.87 -15.07 -14.17
N THR A 130 -17.03 -14.64 -15.11
CA THR A 130 -17.28 -14.83 -16.53
C THR A 130 -17.36 -16.31 -16.91
N GLY A 131 -18.50 -16.73 -17.46
CA GLY A 131 -18.71 -18.11 -17.90
C GLY A 131 -19.00 -19.12 -16.79
N GLU A 132 -19.08 -18.67 -15.54
CA GLU A 132 -19.36 -19.53 -14.39
C GLU A 132 -20.85 -19.93 -14.38
N ARG A 133 -21.12 -21.18 -13.98
CA ARG A 133 -22.45 -21.81 -13.94
C ARG A 133 -22.83 -22.34 -12.56
N GLU A 134 -21.87 -22.42 -11.66
CA GLU A 134 -22.01 -23.02 -10.34
C GLU A 134 -21.59 -22.02 -9.27
N ARG A 135 -21.96 -22.30 -8.02
CA ARG A 135 -21.57 -21.49 -6.86
C ARG A 135 -20.06 -21.35 -6.79
N ILE A 136 -19.59 -20.11 -6.63
CA ILE A 136 -18.17 -19.78 -6.47
C ILE A 136 -17.90 -19.50 -5.00
N GLN A 137 -16.89 -20.13 -4.43
CA GLN A 137 -16.36 -19.81 -3.11
C GLN A 137 -14.85 -19.69 -3.19
N ARG A 138 -14.33 -18.47 -3.01
CA ARG A 138 -12.89 -18.20 -3.16
C ARG A 138 -12.37 -17.29 -2.05
N LEU A 139 -11.12 -17.51 -1.66
CA LEU A 139 -10.40 -16.62 -0.76
C LEU A 139 -9.81 -15.46 -1.56
N VAL A 140 -10.28 -14.24 -1.29
CA VAL A 140 -9.96 -13.04 -2.07
C VAL A 140 -9.30 -12.00 -1.16
N ALA A 141 -8.29 -11.31 -1.67
CA ALA A 141 -7.64 -10.22 -0.94
C ALA A 141 -8.56 -8.98 -0.85
N LEU A 142 -8.40 -8.21 0.23
CA LEU A 142 -9.04 -6.90 0.35
C LEU A 142 -8.31 -5.87 -0.51
N ALA A 143 -9.07 -5.03 -1.22
CA ALA A 143 -8.55 -3.88 -1.94
C ALA A 143 -8.33 -2.73 -0.94
N LEU A 144 -7.13 -2.70 -0.36
CA LEU A 144 -6.78 -1.74 0.68
C LEU A 144 -6.22 -0.46 0.07
N PRO A 145 -6.62 0.72 0.56
CA PRO A 145 -5.96 1.96 0.22
C PRO A 145 -4.53 1.98 0.80
N ALA A 146 -3.66 2.78 0.17
CA ALA A 146 -2.32 3.00 0.67
C ALA A 146 -2.38 3.57 2.11
N ASN A 147 -1.42 3.16 2.96
CA ASN A 147 -1.26 3.61 4.36
C ASN A 147 -2.15 2.93 5.42
N VAL A 148 -2.82 1.81 5.09
CA VAL A 148 -3.48 0.95 6.07
C VAL A 148 -2.55 -0.19 6.49
N ALA A 149 -2.19 -0.25 7.77
CA ALA A 149 -1.11 -1.13 8.23
C ALA A 149 -1.61 -2.42 8.90
N ASN A 150 -2.74 -2.37 9.61
CA ASN A 150 -3.16 -3.46 10.49
C ASN A 150 -4.62 -3.81 10.28
N LEU A 151 -4.85 -4.97 9.67
CA LEU A 151 -6.14 -5.64 9.62
C LEU A 151 -5.99 -6.97 10.34
N GLU A 152 -6.99 -7.34 11.13
CA GLU A 152 -7.07 -8.68 11.73
C GLU A 152 -6.99 -9.76 10.64
N THR A 153 -7.56 -9.47 9.46
CA THR A 153 -7.59 -10.35 8.30
C THR A 153 -7.39 -9.56 7.01
N ARG A 154 -6.49 -10.02 6.14
CA ARG A 154 -6.21 -9.40 4.83
C ARG A 154 -6.92 -10.07 3.65
N ARG A 155 -7.58 -11.20 3.90
CA ARG A 155 -8.27 -12.01 2.88
C ARG A 155 -9.62 -12.49 3.42
N CYS A 156 -10.68 -12.30 2.64
CA CYS A 156 -12.01 -12.75 3.01
C CYS A 156 -12.46 -13.88 2.08
N VAL A 157 -13.32 -14.75 2.58
CA VAL A 157 -13.98 -15.77 1.75
C VAL A 157 -15.19 -15.10 1.10
N VAL A 158 -15.18 -15.07 -0.22
CA VAL A 158 -16.30 -14.54 -1.02
C VAL A 158 -17.08 -15.72 -1.59
N THR A 159 -18.36 -15.78 -1.30
CA THR A 159 -19.31 -16.76 -1.82
C THR A 159 -20.31 -16.09 -2.74
N ILE A 160 -20.38 -16.53 -3.98
CA ILE A 160 -21.31 -16.03 -5.00
C ILE A 160 -22.20 -17.20 -5.42
N ARG A 161 -23.52 -17.03 -5.29
CA ARG A 161 -24.51 -18.02 -5.73
C ARG A 161 -25.02 -17.65 -7.11
N LEU A 162 -25.15 -18.64 -7.98
CA LEU A 162 -25.65 -18.47 -9.34
C LEU A 162 -26.86 -19.39 -9.53
N ASP A 163 -27.96 -18.80 -10.02
CA ASP A 163 -29.18 -19.52 -10.34
C ASP A 163 -29.43 -19.50 -11.84
N LYS A 164 -30.18 -20.48 -12.32
CA LYS A 164 -30.61 -20.50 -13.72
C LYS A 164 -31.57 -19.33 -13.94
N ALA A 165 -31.27 -18.48 -14.91
CA ALA A 165 -32.18 -17.45 -15.36
C ALA A 165 -33.43 -18.15 -15.93
N GLU A 166 -34.57 -18.02 -15.26
CA GLU A 166 -35.83 -18.45 -15.86
C GLU A 166 -36.05 -17.65 -17.15
N PRO A 167 -36.44 -18.30 -18.26
CA PRO A 167 -36.77 -17.59 -19.46
C PRO A 167 -38.00 -16.71 -19.18
N ASP A 168 -37.82 -15.40 -19.29
CA ASP A 168 -38.89 -14.41 -19.26
C ASP A 168 -40.04 -14.87 -20.17
N SER A 169 -41.16 -15.27 -19.57
CA SER A 169 -42.41 -15.59 -20.26
C SER A 169 -43.21 -14.34 -20.65
N SER A 170 -42.50 -13.23 -20.93
CA SER A 170 -43.09 -11.95 -21.35
C SER A 170 -42.88 -11.67 -22.85
N SER A 171 -43.06 -12.68 -23.70
CA SER A 171 -43.33 -12.43 -25.13
C SER A 171 -44.82 -12.10 -25.29
N GLY A 172 -45.07 -10.88 -25.79
CA GLY A 172 -46.37 -10.23 -25.78
C GLY A 172 -47.51 -11.03 -26.41
N ARG A 173 -48.63 -11.04 -25.69
CA ARG A 173 -49.95 -11.36 -26.22
C ARG A 173 -50.34 -10.30 -27.26
N ALA A 174 -49.93 -10.53 -28.51
CA ALA A 174 -50.61 -9.98 -29.67
C ALA A 174 -52.00 -10.64 -29.82
N ARG A 175 -52.94 -9.91 -30.44
CA ARG A 175 -54.39 -10.14 -30.72
C ARG A 175 -55.30 -9.37 -29.75
N SER A 176 -56.25 -8.55 -30.17
CA SER A 176 -56.84 -8.26 -31.49
C SER A 176 -57.79 -7.07 -31.32
N ARG A 177 -57.93 -6.19 -32.32
CA ARG A 177 -59.20 -5.56 -32.70
C ARG A 177 -59.22 -5.36 -34.21
#